data_AF-A0A4U6WFZ7-F1
#
_entry.id   AF-A0A4U6WFZ7-F1
#
_cell.length_a   1.000
_cell.length_b   1.000
_cell.length_c   1.000
_cell.angle_alpha   90.00
_cell.angle_beta   90.00
_cell.angle_gamma   90.00
#
_symmetry.space_group_name_H-M   'P 1'
#
loop_
_entity.id
_entity.type
_entity.pdbx_description
1 polymer ?
#
loop_
_entity_poly.entity_id
_entity_poly.type
_entity_poly.pdbx_seq_one_letter_code
_entity_poly.pdbx_strand_id
1 'polypeptide(L)'
;MPPPMGASTEEDAVVVVAADAIATSAPDAGDPDSQGRKDRRRRKKRRPRAPTEEEVAARRFVLRWACPGREAASDDEQAAQAGRARVRRPRVAVELHAHSARSDGSLSPAELVERAHRNGVKVFALTDHDTMAGVPEAMEAAKRDPIRIIPGVEISAVHSPSDESGSEDPVHILAYYGTWGPARPQELERFLAGIREGRYARANEMLLKLRSLNMPMKLEDVCKIAGNGVAPGRLHVARAMVDAGYVENLRQAFSRYLYDGGPAYATGREPTGESVVQLVCQTGGVAVLAHPWALKNPAAVIKNLKAAGLHGIEVYRSDGKVSGLSDLADTYELLKLGGSDFHGRDDKEEPDVGSVDLPVLAVFKFLEIAKPIWHNAIKEIFASISERTTDLNGSNGFRRISSAGDFCILRLSSKDSELTDASEVEVLRAELADIGLTPQ
;
A
#
# COMPACT_ATOMS: atom_id res chain seq x y z
N MET A 1 38.89 22.25 -55.62
CA MET A 1 38.74 21.99 -54.16
C MET A 1 38.20 23.27 -53.55
N PRO A 2 37.03 23.30 -52.89
CA PRO A 2 36.19 22.21 -52.35
C PRO A 2 35.07 21.73 -53.30
N PRO A 3 34.30 20.67 -52.95
CA PRO A 3 33.17 20.14 -53.70
C PRO A 3 31.77 20.51 -53.12
N PRO A 4 30.66 20.18 -53.82
CA PRO A 4 29.26 20.48 -53.48
C PRO A 4 28.44 19.25 -53.01
N MET A 5 27.11 19.46 -52.84
CA MET A 5 26.00 18.52 -52.58
C MET A 5 25.68 18.28 -51.09
N GLY A 6 24.43 18.17 -50.63
CA GLY A 6 23.12 18.06 -51.26
C GLY A 6 22.05 17.93 -50.16
N ALA A 7 20.78 18.11 -50.56
CA ALA A 7 19.59 18.33 -49.73
C ALA A 7 19.14 17.19 -48.81
N SER A 8 18.36 17.52 -47.77
CA SER A 8 17.04 16.92 -47.53
C SER A 8 16.23 17.74 -46.51
N THR A 9 14.96 17.91 -46.84
CA THR A 9 13.87 18.59 -46.13
C THR A 9 12.98 17.56 -45.45
N GLU A 10 12.42 17.89 -44.28
CA GLU A 10 11.11 17.44 -43.73
C GLU A 10 10.96 18.10 -42.34
N GLU A 11 10.28 19.24 -42.24
CA GLU A 11 8.86 19.41 -41.84
C GLU A 11 8.60 19.21 -40.33
N ASP A 12 8.85 20.27 -39.56
CA ASP A 12 8.39 20.43 -38.18
C ASP A 12 6.91 20.88 -38.16
N ALA A 13 6.01 19.98 -37.76
CA ALA A 13 4.62 20.30 -37.49
C ALA A 13 4.46 20.91 -36.08
N VAL A 14 4.52 22.25 -36.01
CA VAL A 14 4.17 23.03 -34.82
C VAL A 14 2.64 23.20 -34.78
N VAL A 15 1.97 22.50 -33.86
CA VAL A 15 0.55 22.73 -33.58
C VAL A 15 0.43 23.72 -32.41
N VAL A 16 0.11 24.96 -32.76
CA VAL A 16 -0.27 26.05 -31.85
C VAL A 16 -1.73 25.84 -31.43
N VAL A 17 -1.98 25.58 -30.14
CA VAL A 17 -3.34 25.57 -29.60
C VAL A 17 -3.66 26.97 -29.06
N ALA A 18 -4.50 27.69 -29.79
CA ALA A 18 -5.02 28.99 -29.42
C ALA A 18 -5.97 28.87 -28.22
N ALA A 19 -5.78 29.76 -27.24
CA ALA A 19 -6.67 29.95 -26.10
C ALA A 19 -7.81 30.89 -26.49
N ASP A 20 -9.04 30.38 -26.54
CA ASP A 20 -10.22 31.24 -26.70
C ASP A 20 -10.58 31.91 -25.38
N ALA A 21 -10.52 33.24 -25.42
CA ALA A 21 -10.96 34.15 -24.39
C ALA A 21 -12.50 34.25 -24.39
N ILE A 22 -13.15 33.98 -23.26
CA ILE A 22 -14.55 34.36 -23.06
C ILE A 22 -14.58 35.73 -22.40
N ALA A 23 -15.06 36.70 -23.19
CA ALA A 23 -15.26 38.07 -22.81
C ALA A 23 -16.40 38.24 -21.80
N THR A 24 -16.18 39.23 -20.94
CA THR A 24 -17.06 39.81 -19.93
C THR A 24 -18.28 40.49 -20.54
N SER A 25 -19.46 40.36 -19.92
CA SER A 25 -20.47 41.41 -19.94
C SER A 25 -21.46 41.31 -18.76
N ALA A 26 -21.51 42.39 -17.99
CA ALA A 26 -22.60 42.92 -17.19
C ALA A 26 -22.28 44.43 -17.02
N PRO A 27 -23.23 45.34 -16.75
CA PRO A 27 -24.59 45.13 -16.21
C PRO A 27 -25.70 45.89 -16.97
N ASP A 28 -26.97 45.59 -16.66
CA ASP A 28 -28.00 46.63 -16.67
C ASP A 28 -29.04 46.37 -15.57
N ALA A 29 -29.48 47.45 -14.94
CA ALA A 29 -30.29 47.51 -13.75
C ALA A 29 -31.77 47.74 -14.10
N GLY A 30 -32.67 47.00 -13.46
CA GLY A 30 -34.12 47.21 -13.50
C GLY A 30 -34.79 46.60 -12.26
N ASP A 31 -35.53 47.45 -11.55
CA ASP A 31 -36.05 47.37 -10.16
C ASP A 31 -37.26 46.40 -9.96
N PRO A 32 -37.87 46.22 -8.76
CA PRO A 32 -38.04 44.92 -8.14
C PRO A 32 -39.50 44.65 -7.69
N ASP A 33 -40.22 43.74 -8.32
CA ASP A 33 -41.42 43.20 -7.64
C ASP A 33 -41.81 41.83 -8.17
N SER A 34 -41.57 40.79 -7.36
CA SER A 34 -42.46 39.64 -7.24
C SER A 34 -41.94 38.67 -6.20
N GLN A 35 -42.72 38.60 -5.13
CA GLN A 35 -42.51 37.75 -3.97
C GLN A 35 -42.51 36.25 -4.35
N GLY A 36 -41.40 35.58 -4.04
CA GLY A 36 -41.38 34.32 -3.29
C GLY A 36 -42.24 33.14 -3.77
N ARG A 37 -41.72 32.35 -4.72
CA ARG A 37 -41.90 30.88 -4.71
C ARG A 37 -40.57 30.19 -5.00
N LYS A 38 -39.84 29.83 -3.94
CA LYS A 38 -38.65 28.96 -4.03
C LYS A 38 -39.10 27.54 -4.39
N ASP A 39 -39.09 27.23 -5.68
CA ASP A 39 -39.18 25.87 -6.17
C ASP A 39 -37.94 25.08 -5.76
N ARG A 40 -38.04 24.32 -4.66
CA ARG A 40 -37.03 23.34 -4.26
C ARG A 40 -37.01 22.23 -5.30
N ARG A 41 -36.20 22.40 -6.36
CA ARG A 41 -35.81 21.30 -7.26
C ARG A 41 -35.11 20.23 -6.42
N ARG A 42 -35.87 19.21 -5.99
CA ARG A 42 -35.36 17.97 -5.41
C ARG A 42 -34.37 17.37 -6.42
N ARG A 43 -33.06 17.44 -6.15
CA ARG A 43 -32.04 16.66 -6.86
C ARG A 43 -32.48 15.18 -6.79
N LYS A 44 -33.02 14.64 -7.90
CA LYS A 44 -33.31 13.21 -8.04
C LYS A 44 -32.00 12.46 -7.74
N LYS A 45 -31.91 11.77 -6.60
CA LYS A 45 -30.83 10.81 -6.32
C LYS A 45 -30.84 9.81 -7.48
N ARG A 46 -29.82 9.83 -8.34
CA ARG A 46 -29.64 8.84 -9.42
C ARG A 46 -29.70 7.47 -8.76
N ARG A 47 -30.59 6.60 -9.24
CA ARG A 47 -30.65 5.21 -8.77
C ARG A 47 -29.30 4.54 -9.10
N PRO A 48 -28.74 3.72 -8.20
CA PRO A 48 -27.52 2.97 -8.51
C PRO A 48 -27.73 2.12 -9.76
N ARG A 49 -26.74 2.09 -10.66
CA ARG A 49 -26.71 1.19 -11.83
C ARG A 49 -26.76 -0.27 -11.33
N ALA A 50 -27.45 -1.13 -12.08
CA ALA A 50 -27.34 -2.57 -11.85
C ALA A 50 -25.89 -3.01 -12.16
N PRO A 51 -25.29 -3.91 -11.36
CA PRO A 51 -23.94 -4.37 -11.61
C PRO A 51 -23.87 -5.14 -12.94
N THR A 52 -22.75 -5.07 -13.64
CA THR A 52 -22.50 -5.89 -14.84
C THR A 52 -22.25 -7.35 -14.46
N GLU A 53 -22.37 -8.28 -15.42
CA GLU A 53 -22.04 -9.69 -15.19
C GLU A 53 -20.58 -9.88 -14.76
N GLU A 54 -19.68 -9.09 -15.35
CA GLU A 54 -18.26 -9.03 -14.97
C GLU A 54 -18.08 -8.60 -13.51
N GLU A 55 -18.76 -7.53 -13.07
CA GLU A 55 -18.72 -7.06 -11.67
C GLU A 55 -19.25 -8.12 -10.70
N VAL A 56 -20.28 -8.88 -11.10
CA VAL A 56 -20.83 -9.97 -10.29
C VAL A 56 -19.85 -11.15 -10.21
N ALA A 57 -19.23 -11.53 -11.32
CA ALA A 57 -18.23 -12.59 -11.37
C ALA A 57 -16.97 -12.22 -10.55
N ALA A 58 -16.45 -11.01 -10.74
CA ALA A 58 -15.35 -10.45 -9.97
C ALA A 58 -15.66 -10.42 -8.48
N ARG A 59 -16.86 -10.00 -8.09
CA ARG A 59 -17.30 -10.02 -6.68
C ARG A 59 -17.30 -11.42 -6.09
N ARG A 60 -17.84 -12.40 -6.81
CA ARG A 60 -17.84 -13.80 -6.35
C ARG A 60 -16.42 -14.34 -6.18
N PHE A 61 -15.54 -14.03 -7.13
CA PHE A 61 -14.13 -14.41 -7.07
C PHE A 61 -13.43 -13.78 -5.87
N VAL A 62 -13.52 -12.46 -5.72
CA VAL A 62 -12.88 -11.71 -4.63
C VAL A 62 -13.40 -12.15 -3.26
N LEU A 63 -14.70 -12.38 -3.10
CA LEU A 63 -15.27 -12.86 -1.83
C LEU A 63 -14.79 -14.27 -1.47
N ARG A 64 -14.77 -15.18 -2.44
CA ARG A 64 -14.27 -16.55 -2.23
C ARG A 64 -12.80 -16.55 -1.85
N TRP A 65 -12.01 -15.68 -2.49
CA TRP A 65 -10.63 -15.48 -2.12
C TRP A 65 -10.55 -14.86 -0.72
N ALA A 66 -11.20 -13.75 -0.43
CA ALA A 66 -11.12 -13.06 0.87
C ALA A 66 -11.54 -13.92 2.07
N CYS A 67 -12.47 -14.86 1.90
CA CYS A 67 -13.00 -15.71 2.97
C CYS A 67 -13.00 -17.20 2.55
N PRO A 68 -11.84 -17.89 2.55
CA PRO A 68 -11.77 -19.31 2.23
C PRO A 68 -12.56 -20.13 3.26
N GLY A 69 -13.26 -21.19 2.82
CA GLY A 69 -13.98 -22.10 3.70
C GLY A 69 -15.40 -21.68 4.11
N ARG A 70 -15.81 -20.44 3.87
CA ARG A 70 -17.24 -20.12 3.77
C ARG A 70 -17.65 -20.42 2.34
N GLU A 71 -18.48 -21.44 2.12
CA GLU A 71 -19.33 -21.45 0.94
C GLU A 71 -19.97 -20.06 0.84
N ALA A 72 -20.21 -19.56 -0.37
CA ALA A 72 -20.86 -18.27 -0.63
C ALA A 72 -22.34 -18.31 -0.16
N ALA A 73 -22.56 -18.68 1.09
CA ALA A 73 -23.82 -18.93 1.73
C ALA A 73 -24.43 -17.56 2.05
N SER A 74 -25.44 -17.23 1.27
CA SER A 74 -26.62 -16.51 1.71
C SER A 74 -26.50 -15.03 2.09
N ASP A 75 -25.42 -14.31 1.75
CA ASP A 75 -25.46 -12.84 1.89
C ASP A 75 -26.59 -12.22 1.03
N ASP A 76 -26.88 -12.82 -0.14
CA ASP A 76 -27.99 -12.41 -1.01
C ASP A 76 -29.36 -12.93 -0.52
N GLU A 77 -29.42 -14.07 0.19
CA GLU A 77 -30.66 -14.64 0.75
C GLU A 77 -31.07 -13.99 2.08
N GLN A 78 -30.11 -13.72 2.97
CA GLN A 78 -30.35 -13.02 4.24
C GLN A 78 -30.74 -11.55 4.00
N ALA A 79 -30.19 -10.91 2.96
CA ALA A 79 -30.63 -9.60 2.51
C ALA A 79 -32.04 -9.60 1.89
N ALA A 80 -32.48 -10.72 1.31
CA ALA A 80 -33.83 -10.88 0.76
C ALA A 80 -34.89 -11.14 1.84
N GLN A 81 -34.53 -11.79 2.96
CA GLN A 81 -35.43 -12.04 4.10
C GLN A 81 -35.55 -10.86 5.08
N ALA A 82 -34.55 -9.97 5.14
CA ALA A 82 -34.61 -8.74 5.94
C ALA A 82 -35.38 -7.62 5.20
N GLY A 83 -36.71 -7.59 5.36
CA GLY A 83 -37.61 -6.66 4.69
C GLY A 83 -37.16 -5.18 4.69
N ARG A 84 -37.07 -4.58 3.48
CA ARG A 84 -37.14 -3.15 3.13
C ARG A 84 -36.46 -2.10 4.05
N ALA A 85 -35.46 -2.46 4.85
CA ALA A 85 -34.41 -1.50 5.22
C ALA A 85 -33.46 -1.36 4.02
N ARG A 86 -32.85 -0.19 3.82
CA ARG A 86 -31.78 -0.02 2.81
C ARG A 86 -30.60 -0.92 3.19
N VAL A 87 -30.63 -2.19 2.79
CA VAL A 87 -29.48 -3.08 2.89
C VAL A 87 -28.41 -2.50 1.98
N ARG A 88 -27.42 -1.83 2.58
CA ARG A 88 -26.17 -1.51 1.88
C ARG A 88 -25.64 -2.87 1.42
N ARG A 89 -25.54 -3.06 0.10
CA ARG A 89 -24.94 -4.28 -0.49
C ARG A 89 -23.66 -4.62 0.29
N PRO A 90 -23.40 -5.89 0.65
CA PRO A 90 -22.16 -6.24 1.34
C PRO A 90 -21.00 -5.83 0.43
N ARG A 91 -20.37 -4.71 0.80
CA ARG A 91 -19.16 -4.21 0.17
C ARG A 91 -18.05 -5.12 0.64
N VAL A 92 -17.25 -5.66 -0.28
CA VAL A 92 -15.94 -6.18 0.13
C VAL A 92 -15.12 -4.95 0.47
N ALA A 93 -15.15 -4.56 1.74
CA ALA A 93 -14.27 -3.50 2.21
C ALA A 93 -12.85 -4.10 2.22
N VAL A 94 -11.99 -3.49 1.43
CA VAL A 94 -10.58 -3.86 1.31
C VAL A 94 -9.78 -2.66 1.79
N GLU A 95 -8.85 -2.93 2.69
CA GLU A 95 -7.86 -1.97 3.12
C GLU A 95 -6.50 -2.45 2.61
N LEU A 96 -5.81 -1.59 1.86
CA LEU A 96 -4.49 -1.91 1.29
C LEU A 96 -3.38 -1.03 1.85
N HIS A 97 -3.69 -0.04 2.68
CA HIS A 97 -2.68 0.87 3.19
C HIS A 97 -3.04 1.35 4.60
N ALA A 98 -2.37 0.80 5.61
CA ALA A 98 -2.54 1.18 7.00
C ALA A 98 -1.29 0.88 7.83
N HIS A 99 -1.10 1.67 8.89
CA HIS A 99 0.07 1.69 9.75
C HIS A 99 -0.29 1.34 11.20
N SER A 100 0.58 0.59 11.83
CA SER A 100 0.50 0.20 13.24
C SER A 100 1.61 0.87 14.06
N ALA A 101 1.61 0.59 15.36
CA ALA A 101 2.65 0.99 16.31
C ALA A 101 4.01 0.31 16.07
N ARG A 102 4.19 -0.44 14.98
CA ARG A 102 5.49 -0.94 14.52
C ARG A 102 6.22 0.06 13.61
N SER A 103 5.54 1.09 13.12
CA SER A 103 6.14 2.28 12.50
C SER A 103 5.73 3.56 13.23
N ASP A 104 4.62 4.18 12.83
CA ASP A 104 4.20 5.50 13.31
C ASP A 104 2.68 5.60 13.49
N GLY A 105 1.98 4.48 13.33
CA GLY A 105 0.61 4.30 13.79
C GLY A 105 0.50 4.22 15.31
N SER A 106 -0.72 4.33 15.83
CA SER A 106 -0.99 4.34 17.28
C SER A 106 -1.50 3.00 17.82
N LEU A 107 -2.10 2.17 16.98
CA LEU A 107 -2.66 0.88 17.36
C LEU A 107 -1.64 -0.24 17.18
N SER A 108 -1.66 -1.24 18.06
CA SER A 108 -0.90 -2.47 17.80
C SER A 108 -1.40 -3.16 16.51
N PRO A 109 -0.58 -4.01 15.86
CA PRO A 109 -1.04 -4.81 14.74
C PRO A 109 -2.35 -5.58 15.03
N ALA A 110 -2.47 -6.16 16.23
CA ALA A 110 -3.69 -6.88 16.63
C ALA A 110 -4.92 -5.96 16.79
N GLU A 111 -4.76 -4.80 17.46
CA GLU A 111 -5.83 -3.82 17.63
C GLU A 111 -6.29 -3.23 16.29
N LEU A 112 -5.36 -3.03 15.36
CA LEU A 112 -5.64 -2.54 14.03
C LEU A 112 -6.43 -3.56 13.19
N VAL A 113 -6.07 -4.84 13.26
CA VAL A 113 -6.84 -5.93 12.63
C VAL A 113 -8.26 -6.01 13.20
N GLU A 114 -8.41 -5.95 14.53
CA GLU A 114 -9.73 -5.94 15.17
C GLU A 114 -10.56 -4.74 14.72
N ARG A 115 -9.95 -3.54 14.65
CA ARG A 115 -10.62 -2.32 14.18
C ARG A 115 -11.06 -2.44 12.72
N ALA A 116 -10.18 -2.94 11.85
CA ALA A 116 -10.50 -3.19 10.45
C ALA A 116 -11.67 -4.18 10.33
N HIS A 117 -11.65 -5.27 11.09
CA HIS A 117 -12.74 -6.25 11.10
C HIS A 117 -14.07 -5.62 11.56
N ARG A 118 -14.07 -4.83 12.64
CA ARG A 118 -15.26 -4.08 13.11
C ARG A 118 -15.81 -3.11 12.08
N ASN A 119 -14.94 -2.53 11.24
CA ASN A 119 -15.32 -1.68 10.12
C ASN A 119 -15.84 -2.47 8.89
N GLY A 120 -15.88 -3.80 8.98
CA GLY A 120 -16.38 -4.68 7.93
C GLY A 120 -15.34 -5.04 6.86
N VAL A 121 -14.06 -4.72 7.09
CA VAL A 121 -12.96 -5.07 6.19
C VAL A 121 -12.82 -6.59 6.12
N LYS A 122 -12.66 -7.10 4.90
CA LYS A 122 -12.50 -8.54 4.59
C LYS A 122 -11.08 -8.89 4.17
N VAL A 123 -10.36 -7.91 3.63
CA VAL A 123 -8.97 -8.05 3.19
C VAL A 123 -8.24 -6.83 3.70
N PHE A 124 -7.16 -7.06 4.43
CA PHE A 124 -6.38 -6.01 5.09
C PHE A 124 -4.89 -6.23 4.81
N ALA A 125 -4.22 -5.22 4.25
CA ALA A 125 -2.77 -5.19 4.18
C ALA A 125 -2.22 -4.33 5.32
N LEU A 126 -1.29 -4.90 6.10
CA LEU A 126 -0.48 -4.11 7.03
C LEU A 126 0.76 -3.63 6.27
N THR A 127 0.99 -2.32 6.25
CA THR A 127 2.03 -1.70 5.42
C THR A 127 2.86 -0.72 6.22
N ASP A 128 3.29 -1.13 7.42
CA ASP A 128 4.15 -0.31 8.27
C ASP A 128 5.37 0.22 7.50
N HIS A 129 5.81 1.43 7.83
CA HIS A 129 6.97 2.04 7.20
C HIS A 129 8.26 1.26 7.46
N ASP A 130 8.92 0.82 6.38
CA ASP A 130 10.24 0.19 6.36
C ASP A 130 10.38 -1.03 7.29
N THR A 131 9.29 -1.73 7.60
CA THR A 131 9.31 -2.91 8.45
C THR A 131 8.12 -3.83 8.18
N MET A 132 8.36 -5.14 8.27
CA MET A 132 7.30 -6.16 8.28
C MET A 132 7.09 -6.75 9.69
N ALA A 133 7.70 -6.17 10.73
CA ALA A 133 7.70 -6.73 12.08
C ALA A 133 6.29 -6.89 12.69
N GLY A 134 5.30 -6.12 12.23
CA GLY A 134 3.91 -6.26 12.66
C GLY A 134 3.13 -7.37 11.96
N VAL A 135 3.60 -7.86 10.81
CA VAL A 135 2.86 -8.83 9.98
C VAL A 135 2.56 -10.13 10.72
N PRO A 136 3.52 -10.78 11.44
CA PRO A 136 3.22 -12.02 12.16
C PRO A 136 2.11 -11.85 13.22
N GLU A 137 2.11 -10.73 13.95
CA GLU A 137 1.09 -10.42 14.95
C GLU A 137 -0.27 -10.17 14.30
N ALA A 138 -0.31 -9.44 13.18
CA ALA A 138 -1.54 -9.21 12.43
C ALA A 138 -2.13 -10.52 11.87
N MET A 139 -1.29 -11.41 11.34
CA MET A 139 -1.70 -12.73 10.86
C MET A 139 -2.24 -13.61 11.98
N GLU A 140 -1.62 -13.57 13.17
CA GLU A 140 -2.10 -14.29 14.35
C GLU A 140 -3.46 -13.75 14.83
N ALA A 141 -3.62 -12.43 14.89
CA ALA A 141 -4.89 -11.79 15.25
C ALA A 141 -6.02 -12.20 14.30
N ALA A 142 -5.72 -12.27 13.00
CA ALA A 142 -6.67 -12.68 11.97
C ALA A 142 -7.11 -14.15 12.04
N LYS A 143 -6.50 -15.01 12.87
CA LYS A 143 -7.04 -16.35 13.13
C LYS A 143 -8.36 -16.31 13.89
N ARG A 144 -8.63 -15.23 14.62
CA ARG A 144 -9.85 -15.05 15.44
C ARG A 144 -11.01 -14.47 14.66
N ASP A 145 -10.70 -13.68 13.63
CA ASP A 145 -11.67 -12.90 12.87
C ASP A 145 -11.69 -13.31 11.39
N PRO A 146 -12.83 -13.29 10.68
CA PRO A 146 -12.91 -13.61 9.25
C PRO A 146 -12.37 -12.45 8.38
N ILE A 147 -11.08 -12.17 8.51
CA ILE A 147 -10.34 -11.15 7.77
C ILE A 147 -9.06 -11.78 7.20
N ARG A 148 -8.81 -11.57 5.91
CA ARG A 148 -7.58 -12.03 5.26
C ARG A 148 -6.51 -10.96 5.35
N ILE A 149 -5.33 -11.34 5.83
CA ILE A 149 -4.15 -10.47 5.88
C ILE A 149 -3.34 -10.62 4.60
N ILE A 150 -2.96 -9.50 4.00
CA ILE A 150 -1.92 -9.42 2.98
C ILE A 150 -0.66 -8.92 3.67
N PRO A 151 0.41 -9.72 3.76
CA PRO A 151 1.72 -9.25 4.20
C PRO A 151 2.19 -8.08 3.33
N GLY A 152 2.51 -6.94 3.95
CA GLY A 152 2.99 -5.78 3.22
C GLY A 152 3.94 -4.91 4.00
N VAL A 153 4.45 -3.89 3.32
CA VAL A 153 5.36 -2.86 3.85
C VAL A 153 5.25 -1.62 2.96
N GLU A 154 5.29 -0.43 3.55
CA GLU A 154 5.50 0.82 2.81
C GLU A 154 6.98 1.20 2.89
N ILE A 155 7.69 1.12 1.77
CA ILE A 155 9.14 1.33 1.70
C ILE A 155 9.41 2.79 1.31
N SER A 156 10.16 3.50 2.16
CA SER A 156 10.61 4.86 1.88
C SER A 156 11.71 4.88 0.83
N ALA A 157 11.56 5.77 -0.14
CA ALA A 157 12.52 5.99 -1.22
C ALA A 157 12.57 7.48 -1.59
N VAL A 158 13.47 7.81 -2.50
CA VAL A 158 13.55 9.11 -3.15
C VAL A 158 13.49 8.96 -4.66
N HIS A 159 12.95 9.97 -5.32
CA HIS A 159 13.07 10.14 -6.76
C HIS A 159 13.87 11.39 -7.06
N SER A 160 15.00 11.21 -7.75
CA SER A 160 15.83 12.31 -8.23
C SER A 160 15.49 12.55 -9.70
N PRO A 161 15.01 13.74 -10.10
CA PRO A 161 14.86 14.05 -11.51
C PRO A 161 16.23 14.00 -12.20
N SER A 162 16.26 13.60 -13.47
CA SER A 162 17.47 13.46 -14.28
C SER A 162 18.25 14.76 -14.52
N ASP A 163 17.65 15.91 -14.16
CA ASP A 163 18.25 17.22 -14.36
C ASP A 163 18.93 17.67 -13.06
N GLU A 164 20.23 17.99 -13.14
CA GLU A 164 21.16 18.26 -12.01
C GLU A 164 20.75 19.40 -11.04
N SER A 165 19.59 20.02 -11.22
CA SER A 165 19.08 21.13 -10.39
C SER A 165 17.88 20.77 -9.49
N GLY A 166 17.31 19.56 -9.61
CA GLY A 166 16.10 19.20 -8.89
C GLY A 166 16.35 18.65 -7.49
N SER A 167 15.59 19.15 -6.51
CA SER A 167 15.49 18.53 -5.18
C SER A 167 14.93 17.10 -5.29
N GLU A 168 15.49 16.16 -4.55
CA GLU A 168 14.92 14.82 -4.43
C GLU A 168 13.49 14.89 -3.87
N ASP A 169 12.56 14.21 -4.54
CA ASP A 169 11.18 14.09 -4.08
C ASP A 169 11.04 12.79 -3.28
N PRO A 170 10.59 12.83 -2.02
CA PRO A 170 10.32 11.61 -1.26
C PRO A 170 9.16 10.86 -1.92
N VAL A 171 9.35 9.56 -2.14
CA VAL A 171 8.35 8.66 -2.70
C VAL A 171 8.22 7.44 -1.81
N HIS A 172 7.04 6.85 -1.74
CA HIS A 172 6.81 5.63 -0.98
C HIS A 172 6.24 4.53 -1.87
N ILE A 173 6.79 3.33 -1.74
CA ILE A 173 6.39 2.16 -2.52
C ILE A 173 5.80 1.13 -1.57
N LEU A 174 4.52 0.81 -1.78
CA LEU A 174 3.84 -0.31 -1.14
C LEU A 174 4.29 -1.61 -1.81
N ALA A 175 4.65 -2.59 -0.99
CA ALA A 175 4.95 -3.94 -1.43
C ALA A 175 3.93 -4.91 -0.83
N TYR A 176 3.29 -5.72 -1.67
CA TYR A 176 2.34 -6.75 -1.23
C TYR A 176 2.86 -8.15 -1.55
N TYR A 177 2.96 -8.99 -0.54
CA TYR A 177 3.43 -10.37 -0.64
C TYR A 177 2.30 -11.37 -0.40
N GLY A 178 2.49 -12.61 -0.85
CA GLY A 178 1.57 -13.70 -0.55
C GLY A 178 1.66 -14.10 0.93
N THR A 179 0.77 -15.00 1.36
CA THR A 179 0.69 -15.47 2.76
C THR A 179 2.03 -16.01 3.31
N TRP A 180 2.87 -16.59 2.44
CA TRP A 180 4.19 -17.12 2.80
C TRP A 180 5.29 -16.04 2.90
N GLY A 181 4.94 -14.78 2.67
CA GLY A 181 5.86 -13.65 2.69
C GLY A 181 6.72 -13.54 1.42
N PRO A 182 7.78 -12.73 1.45
CA PRO A 182 8.71 -12.58 0.34
C PRO A 182 9.53 -13.85 0.09
N ALA A 183 9.90 -14.09 -1.17
CA ALA A 183 10.76 -15.22 -1.57
C ALA A 183 12.17 -15.15 -0.96
N ARG A 184 12.66 -13.92 -0.72
CA ARG A 184 14.00 -13.64 -0.19
C ARG A 184 13.92 -12.75 1.05
N PRO A 185 13.38 -13.26 2.17
CA PRO A 185 13.08 -12.44 3.35
C PRO A 185 14.32 -11.80 3.96
N GLN A 186 15.47 -12.47 3.96
CA GLN A 186 16.71 -11.91 4.51
C GLN A 186 17.27 -10.76 3.66
N GLU A 187 17.04 -10.78 2.35
CA GLU A 187 17.48 -9.71 1.45
C GLU A 187 16.61 -8.46 1.64
N LEU A 188 15.29 -8.65 1.67
CA LEU A 188 14.35 -7.59 2.00
C LEU A 188 14.67 -6.97 3.37
N GLU A 189 14.80 -7.80 4.41
CA GLU A 189 15.05 -7.30 5.76
C GLU A 189 16.37 -6.54 5.89
N ARG A 190 17.45 -7.01 5.23
CA ARG A 190 18.73 -6.26 5.18
C ARG A 190 18.55 -4.89 4.55
N PHE A 191 17.78 -4.80 3.47
CA PHE A 191 17.49 -3.53 2.81
C PHE A 191 16.67 -2.59 3.70
N LEU A 192 15.58 -3.09 4.29
CA LEU A 192 14.73 -2.33 5.20
C LEU A 192 15.48 -1.86 6.44
N ALA A 193 16.35 -2.70 7.01
CA ALA A 193 17.21 -2.34 8.15
C ALA A 193 18.12 -1.16 7.82
N GLY A 194 18.71 -1.13 6.62
CA GLY A 194 19.53 0.01 6.17
C GLY A 194 18.75 1.33 6.12
N ILE A 195 17.49 1.29 5.66
CA ILE A 195 16.62 2.49 5.65
C ILE A 195 16.34 2.94 7.09
N ARG A 196 16.01 1.99 7.98
CA ARG A 196 15.75 2.28 9.40
C ARG A 196 16.97 2.86 10.11
N GLU A 197 18.18 2.37 9.84
CA GLU A 197 19.43 2.97 10.33
C GLU A 197 19.59 4.42 9.85
N GLY A 198 19.27 4.68 8.58
CA GLY A 198 19.23 6.03 8.01
C GLY A 198 18.26 6.96 8.74
N ARG A 199 17.09 6.46 9.18
CA ARG A 199 16.12 7.23 9.98
C ARG A 199 16.70 7.67 11.33
N TYR A 200 17.48 6.83 12.02
CA TYR A 200 18.15 7.22 13.27
C TYR A 200 19.19 8.33 13.03
N ALA A 201 19.98 8.23 11.96
CA ALA A 201 20.95 9.27 11.60
C ALA A 201 20.23 10.60 11.30
N ARG A 202 19.14 10.54 10.52
CA ARG A 202 18.31 11.69 10.17
C ARG A 202 17.68 12.33 11.41
N ALA A 203 17.13 11.53 12.32
CA ALA A 203 16.56 12.04 13.57
C ALA A 203 17.61 12.81 14.40
N ASN A 204 18.82 12.29 14.52
CA ASN A 204 19.92 13.00 15.19
C ASN A 204 20.23 14.34 14.52
N GLU A 205 20.27 14.40 13.20
CA GLU A 205 20.50 15.66 12.47
C GLU A 205 19.37 16.68 12.73
N MET A 206 18.11 16.23 12.71
CA MET A 206 16.97 17.08 13.05
C MET A 206 17.08 17.63 14.47
N LEU A 207 17.51 16.82 15.44
CA LEU A 207 17.72 17.26 16.83
C LEU A 207 18.86 18.28 16.96
N LEU A 208 19.94 18.14 16.18
CA LEU A 208 21.01 19.14 16.12
C LEU A 208 20.51 20.48 15.56
N LYS A 209 19.68 20.46 14.52
CA LYS A 209 19.04 21.67 13.97
C LYS A 209 18.05 22.29 14.96
N LEU A 210 17.26 21.48 15.66
CA LEU A 210 16.36 22.01 16.70
C LEU A 210 17.13 22.63 17.87
N ARG A 211 18.29 22.07 18.24
CA ARG A 211 19.17 22.68 19.24
C ARG A 211 19.68 24.07 18.81
N SER A 212 20.07 24.27 17.55
CA SER A 212 20.49 25.59 17.07
C SER A 212 19.35 26.61 17.04
N LEU A 213 18.10 26.14 17.06
CA LEU A 213 16.89 26.93 17.21
C LEU A 213 16.44 27.09 18.67
N ASN A 214 17.32 26.80 19.65
CA ASN A 214 17.05 26.85 21.09
C ASN A 214 15.95 25.88 21.57
N MET A 215 15.77 24.73 20.88
CA MET A 215 14.85 23.66 21.26
C MET A 215 15.60 22.35 21.49
N PRO A 216 16.48 22.25 22.51
CA PRO A 216 17.22 21.03 22.78
C PRO A 216 16.29 19.88 23.20
N MET A 217 16.48 18.72 22.58
CA MET A 217 15.81 17.46 22.93
C MET A 217 16.81 16.31 22.84
N LYS A 218 16.48 15.20 23.48
CA LYS A 218 17.29 13.98 23.51
C LYS A 218 16.73 12.95 22.54
N LEU A 219 17.62 12.19 21.89
CA LEU A 219 17.20 11.12 20.98
C LEU A 219 16.40 10.05 21.75
N GLU A 220 16.77 9.78 23.00
CA GLU A 220 16.09 8.81 23.85
C GLU A 220 14.61 9.15 24.04
N ASP A 221 14.24 10.44 24.10
CA ASP A 221 12.85 10.84 24.28
C ASP A 221 12.06 10.65 22.98
N VAL A 222 12.68 10.91 21.82
CA VAL A 222 12.09 10.60 20.50
C VAL A 222 11.90 9.09 20.33
N CYS A 223 12.89 8.28 20.72
CA CYS A 223 12.81 6.82 20.63
C CYS A 223 11.77 6.23 21.58
N LYS A 224 11.59 6.80 22.78
CA LYS A 224 10.49 6.39 23.69
C LYS A 224 9.12 6.61 23.05
N ILE A 225 8.95 7.74 22.35
CA ILE A 225 7.70 8.05 21.63
C ILE A 225 7.50 7.13 20.43
N ALA A 226 8.57 6.80 19.69
CA ALA A 226 8.51 5.86 18.58
C ALA A 226 8.15 4.44 19.04
N GLY A 227 8.66 4.03 20.21
CA GLY A 227 8.45 2.69 20.76
C GLY A 227 9.66 1.77 20.56
N ASN A 228 9.65 0.65 21.26
CA ASN A 228 10.78 -0.28 21.26
C ASN A 228 10.97 -0.94 19.89
N GLY A 229 12.18 -0.85 19.34
CA GLY A 229 12.52 -1.41 18.03
C GLY A 229 12.00 -0.60 16.83
N VAL A 230 11.39 0.57 17.06
CA VAL A 230 10.81 1.42 16.02
C VAL A 230 11.77 2.53 15.63
N ALA A 231 12.05 2.67 14.34
CA ALA A 231 12.94 3.71 13.83
C ALA A 231 12.23 5.09 13.83
N PRO A 232 12.83 6.14 14.41
CA PRO A 232 12.17 7.43 14.57
C PRO A 232 12.02 8.18 13.24
N GLY A 233 10.78 8.32 12.75
CA GLY A 233 10.43 9.28 11.69
C GLY A 233 10.18 10.72 12.18
N ARG A 234 9.90 11.62 11.22
CA ARG A 234 9.58 13.04 11.48
C ARG A 234 8.39 13.23 12.43
N LEU A 235 7.39 12.35 12.36
CA LEU A 235 6.23 12.39 13.24
C LEU A 235 6.62 12.21 14.72
N HIS A 236 7.55 11.31 15.03
CA HIS A 236 8.02 11.12 16.40
C HIS A 236 8.78 12.34 16.93
N VAL A 237 9.57 13.01 16.08
CA VAL A 237 10.22 14.27 16.45
C VAL A 237 9.17 15.36 16.66
N ALA A 238 8.16 15.45 15.79
CA ALA A 238 7.05 16.40 15.96
C ALA A 238 6.30 16.19 17.29
N ARG A 239 6.00 14.92 17.65
CA ARG A 239 5.40 14.57 18.94
C ARG A 239 6.33 14.96 20.11
N ALA A 240 7.63 14.69 20.02
CA ALA A 240 8.60 15.11 21.03
C ALA A 240 8.63 16.63 21.21
N MET A 241 8.49 17.42 20.13
CA MET A 241 8.40 18.87 20.21
C MET A 241 7.14 19.34 20.94
N VAL A 242 6.01 18.65 20.74
CA VAL A 242 4.76 18.94 21.46
C VAL A 242 4.90 18.59 22.94
N ASP A 243 5.40 17.39 23.26
CA ASP A 243 5.58 16.92 24.64
C ASP A 243 6.56 17.80 25.43
N ALA A 244 7.58 18.33 24.77
CA ALA A 244 8.54 19.28 25.34
C ALA A 244 8.00 20.72 25.47
N GLY A 245 6.79 20.99 24.96
CA GLY A 245 6.16 22.32 25.03
C GLY A 245 6.74 23.36 24.06
N TYR A 246 7.51 22.95 23.06
CA TYR A 246 8.07 23.86 22.05
C TYR A 246 7.05 24.29 20.98
N VAL A 247 6.04 23.45 20.76
CA VAL A 247 4.92 23.71 19.84
C VAL A 247 3.60 23.26 20.47
N GLU A 248 2.50 23.88 20.05
CA GLU A 248 1.15 23.59 20.55
C GLU A 248 0.57 22.28 20.00
N ASN A 249 0.96 21.89 18.78
CA ASN A 249 0.41 20.72 18.08
C ASN A 249 1.30 20.29 16.90
N LEU A 250 1.01 19.11 16.36
CA LEU A 250 1.73 18.53 15.21
C LEU A 250 1.69 19.42 13.96
N ARG A 251 0.55 20.09 13.70
CA ARG A 251 0.42 21.00 12.55
C ARG A 251 1.43 22.14 12.65
N GLN A 252 1.66 22.69 13.85
CA GLN A 252 2.67 23.72 14.06
C GLN A 252 4.10 23.18 13.89
N ALA A 253 4.40 21.97 14.38
CA ALA A 253 5.71 21.33 14.17
C ALA A 253 6.04 21.20 12.67
N PHE A 254 5.12 20.63 11.89
CA PHE A 254 5.31 20.44 10.46
C PHE A 254 5.36 21.76 9.70
N SER A 255 4.41 22.67 9.91
CA SER A 255 4.33 23.92 9.13
C SER A 255 5.48 24.91 9.39
N ARG A 256 6.08 24.91 10.58
CA ARG A 256 7.14 25.87 10.93
C ARG A 256 8.55 25.32 10.89
N TYR A 257 8.73 24.03 11.19
CA TYR A 257 10.06 23.48 11.45
C TYR A 257 10.40 22.27 10.57
N LEU A 258 9.45 21.34 10.40
CA LEU A 258 9.70 19.99 9.86
C LEU A 258 9.22 19.75 8.42
N TYR A 259 8.65 20.77 7.76
CA TYR A 259 8.28 20.69 6.33
C TYR A 259 9.52 20.49 5.45
N ASP A 260 9.33 20.03 4.22
CA ASP A 260 10.44 19.78 3.30
C ASP A 260 11.24 21.05 3.01
N GLY A 261 12.54 21.04 3.33
CA GLY A 261 13.41 22.22 3.26
C GLY A 261 13.28 23.19 4.44
N GLY A 262 12.51 22.85 5.47
CA GLY A 262 12.32 23.66 6.66
C GLY A 262 13.54 23.72 7.60
N PRO A 263 13.51 24.62 8.62
CA PRO A 263 14.66 24.90 9.48
C PRO A 263 15.24 23.69 10.22
N ALA A 264 14.40 22.73 10.58
CA ALA A 264 14.78 21.50 11.26
C ALA A 264 14.62 20.26 10.38
N TYR A 265 14.37 20.44 9.09
CA TYR A 265 14.33 19.35 8.13
C TYR A 265 15.73 18.80 7.88
N ALA A 266 15.87 17.48 7.86
CA ALA A 266 17.06 16.77 7.44
C ALA A 266 16.70 15.81 6.29
N THR A 267 17.58 15.72 5.30
CA THR A 267 17.50 14.73 4.21
C THR A 267 18.07 13.41 4.70
N GLY A 268 17.41 12.30 4.39
CA GLY A 268 17.96 10.98 4.66
C GLY A 268 18.89 10.52 3.56
N ARG A 269 19.23 9.23 3.60
CA ARG A 269 19.89 8.49 2.52
C ARG A 269 18.98 7.37 2.07
N GLU A 270 17.74 7.73 1.76
CA GLU A 270 16.77 6.78 1.25
C GLU A 270 17.23 6.22 -0.12
N PRO A 271 16.91 4.95 -0.42
CA PRO A 271 17.21 4.36 -1.72
C PRO A 271 16.39 5.01 -2.85
N THR A 272 16.79 4.80 -4.10
CA THR A 272 15.99 5.28 -5.24
C THR A 272 14.70 4.48 -5.36
N GLY A 273 13.60 5.12 -5.76
CA GLY A 273 12.32 4.44 -5.97
C GLY A 273 12.43 3.28 -6.97
N GLU A 274 13.26 3.41 -8.01
CA GLU A 274 13.53 2.36 -8.99
C GLU A 274 14.18 1.13 -8.33
N SER A 275 15.17 1.33 -7.45
CA SER A 275 15.83 0.24 -6.74
C SER A 275 14.87 -0.48 -5.79
N VAL A 276 13.95 0.26 -5.16
CA VAL A 276 12.90 -0.30 -4.30
C VAL A 276 11.93 -1.14 -5.12
N VAL A 277 11.44 -0.62 -6.25
CA VAL A 277 10.55 -1.37 -7.16
C VAL A 277 11.22 -2.67 -7.62
N GLN A 278 12.49 -2.60 -8.04
CA GLN A 278 13.25 -3.78 -8.47
C GLN A 278 13.39 -4.82 -7.35
N LEU A 279 13.69 -4.39 -6.12
CA LEU A 279 13.77 -5.27 -4.97
C LEU A 279 12.43 -5.96 -4.69
N VAL A 280 11.32 -5.22 -4.74
CA VAL A 280 9.98 -5.79 -4.53
C VAL A 280 9.68 -6.86 -5.59
N CYS A 281 9.99 -6.58 -6.86
CA CYS A 281 9.85 -7.56 -7.94
C CYS A 281 10.72 -8.82 -7.70
N GLN A 282 11.99 -8.65 -7.32
CA GLN A 282 12.93 -9.75 -7.06
C GLN A 282 12.57 -10.59 -5.84
N THR A 283 11.88 -9.99 -4.87
CA THR A 283 11.42 -10.67 -3.64
C THR A 283 10.02 -11.28 -3.82
N GLY A 284 9.42 -11.22 -5.01
CA GLY A 284 8.14 -11.83 -5.31
C GLY A 284 6.93 -11.05 -4.77
N GLY A 285 7.03 -9.72 -4.71
CA GLY A 285 5.95 -8.83 -4.29
C GLY A 285 5.34 -8.02 -5.44
N VAL A 286 4.18 -7.43 -5.18
CA VAL A 286 3.54 -6.45 -6.06
C VAL A 286 3.90 -5.04 -5.60
N ALA A 287 4.61 -4.29 -6.45
CA ALA A 287 5.07 -2.92 -6.18
C ALA A 287 4.04 -1.86 -6.62
N VAL A 288 3.65 -0.96 -5.70
CA VAL A 288 2.61 0.06 -5.93
C VAL A 288 3.06 1.41 -5.37
N LEU A 289 2.95 2.48 -6.15
CA LEU A 289 3.29 3.83 -5.69
C LEU A 289 2.17 4.36 -4.78
N ALA A 290 2.52 4.67 -3.54
CA ALA A 290 1.61 5.21 -2.54
C ALA A 290 1.33 6.70 -2.78
N HIS A 291 0.10 7.12 -2.45
CA HIS A 291 -0.38 8.51 -2.40
C HIS A 291 0.28 9.50 -3.40
N PRO A 292 0.34 9.17 -4.71
CA PRO A 292 1.13 9.92 -5.69
C PRO A 292 0.68 11.37 -5.89
N TRP A 293 -0.51 11.74 -5.42
CA TRP A 293 -1.00 13.11 -5.40
C TRP A 293 -0.22 14.04 -4.45
N ALA A 294 0.61 13.51 -3.55
CA ALA A 294 1.50 14.28 -2.69
C ALA A 294 2.81 14.71 -3.39
N LEU A 295 3.10 14.13 -4.56
CA LEU A 295 4.33 14.39 -5.32
C LEU A 295 4.26 15.70 -6.09
N LYS A 296 5.41 16.36 -6.29
CA LYS A 296 5.48 17.59 -7.11
C LYS A 296 5.28 17.28 -8.59
N ASN A 297 5.89 16.21 -9.08
CA ASN A 297 5.77 15.76 -10.48
C ASN A 297 5.43 14.26 -10.58
N PRO A 298 4.18 13.87 -10.25
CA PRO A 298 3.78 12.47 -10.26
C PRO A 298 3.93 11.80 -11.63
N ALA A 299 3.77 12.55 -12.74
CA ALA A 299 3.84 11.98 -14.07
C ALA A 299 5.23 11.45 -14.43
N ALA A 300 6.28 12.23 -14.12
CA ALA A 300 7.66 11.81 -14.34
C ALA A 300 8.04 10.60 -13.45
N VAL A 301 7.67 10.66 -12.17
CA VAL A 301 7.90 9.57 -11.21
C VAL A 301 7.24 8.28 -11.69
N ILE A 302 5.95 8.32 -12.05
CA ILE A 302 5.21 7.14 -12.52
C ILE A 302 5.86 6.54 -13.76
N LYS A 303 6.28 7.37 -14.73
CA LYS A 303 6.98 6.90 -15.94
C LYS A 303 8.26 6.14 -15.60
N ASN A 304 9.10 6.70 -14.73
CA ASN A 304 10.40 6.12 -14.37
C ASN A 304 10.23 4.83 -13.55
N LEU A 305 9.32 4.82 -12.57
CA LEU A 305 9.02 3.64 -11.78
C LEU A 305 8.36 2.54 -12.63
N LYS A 306 7.50 2.89 -13.60
CA LYS A 306 6.95 1.90 -14.55
C LYS A 306 8.07 1.19 -15.31
N ALA A 307 9.08 1.92 -15.78
CA ALA A 307 10.24 1.33 -16.46
C ALA A 307 11.05 0.40 -15.54
N ALA A 308 11.02 0.63 -14.22
CA ALA A 308 11.65 -0.24 -13.22
C ALA A 308 10.83 -1.48 -12.83
N GLY A 309 9.56 -1.58 -13.26
CA GLY A 309 8.67 -2.71 -12.97
C GLY A 309 7.49 -2.41 -12.05
N LEU A 310 7.09 -1.13 -11.89
CA LEU A 310 5.93 -0.76 -11.08
C LEU A 310 4.65 -1.43 -11.61
N HIS A 311 3.87 -2.02 -10.70
CA HIS A 311 2.63 -2.73 -11.03
C HIS A 311 1.39 -1.86 -10.89
N GLY A 312 1.40 -0.89 -9.97
CA GLY A 312 0.22 -0.08 -9.68
C GLY A 312 0.53 1.28 -9.06
N ILE A 313 -0.51 2.10 -8.95
CA ILE A 313 -0.49 3.36 -8.21
C ILE A 313 -1.76 3.46 -7.36
N GLU A 314 -1.69 4.18 -6.25
CA GLU A 314 -2.89 4.58 -5.54
C GLU A 314 -3.63 5.68 -6.30
N VAL A 315 -4.92 5.45 -6.53
CA VAL A 315 -5.84 6.42 -7.14
C VAL A 315 -7.11 6.61 -6.32
N TYR A 316 -7.56 5.60 -5.59
CA TYR A 316 -8.77 5.68 -4.77
C TYR A 316 -8.42 6.27 -3.41
N ARG A 317 -9.05 7.40 -3.08
CA ARG A 317 -8.78 8.14 -1.85
C ARG A 317 -9.92 7.97 -0.86
N SER A 318 -9.57 8.13 0.41
CA SER A 318 -10.48 8.10 1.55
C SER A 318 -11.50 9.24 1.56
N ASP A 319 -11.22 10.37 0.90
CA ASP A 319 -12.19 11.45 0.67
C ASP A 319 -13.25 11.13 -0.41
N GLY A 320 -13.24 9.89 -0.92
CA GLY A 320 -14.15 9.38 -1.94
C GLY A 320 -13.83 9.87 -3.35
N LYS A 321 -12.73 10.61 -3.53
CA LYS A 321 -12.28 11.05 -4.86
C LYS A 321 -11.38 9.99 -5.49
N VAL A 322 -11.44 9.95 -6.81
CA VAL A 322 -10.40 9.30 -7.61
C VAL A 322 -9.38 10.37 -7.96
N SER A 323 -8.11 10.07 -7.75
CA SER A 323 -7.00 10.94 -8.15
C SER A 323 -7.09 11.28 -9.64
N GLY A 324 -6.68 12.50 -10.00
CA GLY A 324 -6.53 12.91 -11.41
C GLY A 324 -5.51 12.08 -12.18
N LEU A 325 -4.80 11.17 -11.50
CA LEU A 325 -3.82 10.23 -12.07
C LEU A 325 -4.46 8.93 -12.60
N SER A 326 -5.78 8.77 -12.53
CA SER A 326 -6.48 7.58 -13.06
C SER A 326 -6.16 7.34 -14.54
N ASP A 327 -6.22 8.37 -15.39
CA ASP A 327 -5.99 8.24 -16.83
C ASP A 327 -4.51 7.93 -17.13
N LEU A 328 -3.61 8.44 -16.28
CA LEU A 328 -2.20 8.12 -16.36
C LEU A 328 -1.94 6.65 -15.99
N ALA A 329 -2.67 6.12 -14.99
CA ALA A 329 -2.63 4.70 -14.66
C ALA A 329 -3.07 3.84 -15.85
N ASP A 330 -4.14 4.22 -16.55
CA ASP A 330 -4.60 3.51 -17.75
C ASP A 330 -3.54 3.58 -18.87
N THR A 331 -2.95 4.75 -19.08
CA THR A 331 -1.91 4.98 -20.10
C THR A 331 -0.69 4.07 -19.92
N TYR A 332 -0.30 3.80 -18.67
CA TYR A 332 0.82 2.92 -18.34
C TYR A 332 0.42 1.49 -17.96
N GLU A 333 -0.86 1.13 -18.14
CA GLU A 333 -1.41 -0.18 -17.77
C GLU A 333 -1.06 -0.56 -16.33
N LEU A 334 -1.26 0.38 -15.41
CA LEU A 334 -1.02 0.23 -13.97
C LEU A 334 -2.30 -0.13 -13.23
N LEU A 335 -2.17 -0.99 -12.23
CA LEU A 335 -3.23 -1.24 -11.27
C LEU A 335 -3.64 0.05 -10.57
N LYS A 336 -4.95 0.20 -10.39
CA LYS A 336 -5.58 1.33 -9.71
C LYS A 336 -6.02 0.88 -8.32
N LEU A 337 -5.26 1.24 -7.30
CA LEU A 337 -5.51 0.78 -5.93
C LEU A 337 -5.77 1.95 -4.99
N GLY A 338 -5.91 1.67 -3.70
CA GLY A 338 -6.02 2.68 -2.67
C GLY A 338 -6.22 2.04 -1.30
N GLY A 339 -5.67 2.67 -0.29
CA GLY A 339 -5.97 2.43 1.10
C GLY A 339 -6.15 3.73 1.87
N SER A 340 -6.54 3.62 3.14
CA SER A 340 -6.86 4.79 3.97
C SER A 340 -5.63 5.59 4.38
N ASP A 341 -4.45 4.98 4.37
CA ASP A 341 -3.23 5.51 4.98
C ASP A 341 -3.44 5.80 6.48
N PHE A 342 -4.19 4.92 7.15
CA PHE A 342 -4.60 5.08 8.54
C PHE A 342 -3.43 4.92 9.50
N HIS A 343 -3.25 5.87 10.41
CA HIS A 343 -2.26 5.82 11.50
C HIS A 343 -2.91 5.88 12.89
N GLY A 344 -4.22 6.10 13.00
CA GLY A 344 -4.92 6.25 14.28
C GLY A 344 -4.50 7.51 15.06
N ARG A 345 -4.33 8.63 14.35
CA ARG A 345 -3.98 9.93 14.90
C ARG A 345 -5.17 10.50 15.69
N ASP A 346 -4.88 11.24 16.76
CA ASP A 346 -5.90 11.92 17.58
C ASP A 346 -6.51 13.17 16.91
N ASP A 347 -6.47 13.26 15.57
CA ASP A 347 -7.13 14.33 14.84
C ASP A 347 -8.47 13.84 14.28
N LYS A 348 -9.46 14.75 14.24
CA LYS A 348 -10.83 14.42 13.80
C LYS A 348 -10.96 14.28 12.28
N GLU A 349 -9.86 14.43 11.55
CA GLU A 349 -9.83 14.53 10.10
C GLU A 349 -9.24 13.28 9.43
N GLU A 350 -8.49 12.46 10.17
CA GLU A 350 -7.98 11.19 9.65
C GLU A 350 -9.13 10.23 9.28
N PRO A 351 -9.16 9.74 8.03
CA PRO A 351 -10.10 8.71 7.62
C PRO A 351 -9.83 7.39 8.35
N ASP A 352 -10.91 6.73 8.80
CA ASP A 352 -10.78 5.44 9.48
C ASP A 352 -10.32 4.32 8.53
N VAL A 353 -9.77 3.25 9.11
CA VAL A 353 -9.37 2.04 8.39
C VAL A 353 -10.56 1.42 7.65
N GLY A 354 -10.38 1.08 6.37
CA GLY A 354 -11.44 0.59 5.49
C GLY A 354 -12.38 1.66 4.93
N SER A 355 -12.03 2.95 5.04
CA SER A 355 -12.85 4.07 4.52
C SER A 355 -12.81 4.22 3.00
N VAL A 356 -11.80 3.66 2.32
CA VAL A 356 -11.67 3.75 0.86
C VAL A 356 -12.67 2.83 0.17
N ASP A 357 -13.48 3.40 -0.72
CA ASP A 357 -14.42 2.64 -1.56
C ASP A 357 -13.71 2.08 -2.79
N LEU A 358 -12.89 1.05 -2.60
CA LEU A 358 -12.15 0.39 -3.68
C LEU A 358 -13.10 -0.47 -4.53
N PRO A 359 -13.22 -0.23 -5.85
CA PRO A 359 -14.10 -1.02 -6.71
C PRO A 359 -13.68 -2.48 -6.77
N VAL A 360 -14.65 -3.39 -6.77
CA VAL A 360 -14.39 -4.83 -6.78
C VAL A 360 -13.59 -5.28 -8.00
N LEU A 361 -13.76 -4.62 -9.15
CA LEU A 361 -12.96 -4.87 -10.35
C LEU A 361 -11.49 -4.49 -10.17
N ALA A 362 -11.18 -3.45 -9.37
CA ALA A 362 -9.80 -3.08 -9.08
C ALA A 362 -9.12 -4.16 -8.22
N VAL A 363 -9.83 -4.70 -7.22
CA VAL A 363 -9.35 -5.81 -6.40
C VAL A 363 -9.19 -7.08 -7.24
N PHE A 364 -10.14 -7.36 -8.13
CA PHE A 364 -10.06 -8.50 -9.04
C PHE A 364 -8.81 -8.44 -9.94
N LYS A 365 -8.58 -7.29 -10.62
CA LYS A 365 -7.38 -7.06 -11.44
C LYS A 365 -6.08 -7.16 -10.64
N PHE A 366 -6.09 -6.64 -9.41
CA PHE A 366 -4.96 -6.81 -8.50
C PHE A 366 -4.64 -8.29 -8.28
N LEU A 367 -5.64 -9.12 -8.01
CA LEU A 367 -5.44 -10.56 -7.81
C LEU A 367 -5.01 -11.31 -9.08
N GLU A 368 -5.44 -10.88 -10.27
CA GLU A 368 -4.97 -11.44 -11.54
C GLU A 368 -3.45 -11.28 -11.71
N ILE A 369 -2.89 -10.15 -11.25
CA ILE A 369 -1.45 -9.88 -11.29
C ILE A 369 -0.73 -10.51 -10.09
N ALA A 370 -1.31 -10.38 -8.89
CA ALA A 370 -0.66 -10.76 -7.65
C ALA A 370 -0.52 -12.27 -7.48
N LYS A 371 -1.56 -13.05 -7.80
CA LYS A 371 -1.54 -14.51 -7.56
C LYS A 371 -0.42 -15.23 -8.32
N PRO A 372 -0.17 -14.98 -9.63
CA PRO A 372 0.98 -15.58 -10.32
C PRO A 372 2.33 -15.21 -9.71
N ILE A 373 2.51 -13.95 -9.31
CA ILE A 373 3.74 -13.47 -8.66
C ILE A 373 3.97 -14.21 -7.34
N TRP A 374 2.95 -14.26 -6.48
CA TRP A 374 3.03 -14.94 -5.20
C TRP A 374 3.22 -16.46 -5.35
N HIS A 375 2.62 -17.08 -6.36
CA HIS A 375 2.84 -18.50 -6.65
C HIS A 375 4.30 -18.78 -7.02
N ASN A 376 4.92 -17.94 -7.84
CA ASN A 376 6.35 -18.09 -8.16
C ASN A 376 7.22 -17.85 -6.93
N ALA A 377 6.89 -16.87 -6.10
CA ALA A 377 7.59 -16.63 -4.84
C ALA A 377 7.56 -17.87 -3.93
N ILE A 378 6.41 -18.53 -3.82
CA ILE A 378 6.26 -19.77 -3.03
C ILE A 378 7.13 -20.90 -3.59
N LYS A 379 7.20 -21.05 -4.91
CA LYS A 379 8.11 -22.04 -5.54
C LYS A 379 9.58 -21.77 -5.17
N GLU A 380 10.01 -20.52 -5.20
CA GLU A 380 11.36 -20.14 -4.80
C GLU A 380 11.63 -20.43 -3.32
N ILE A 381 10.65 -20.16 -2.43
CA ILE A 381 10.75 -20.49 -1.00
C ILE A 381 10.96 -21.99 -0.83
N PHE A 382 10.16 -22.83 -1.50
CA PHE A 382 10.30 -24.28 -1.42
C PHE A 382 11.61 -24.79 -2.00
N ALA A 383 12.08 -24.23 -3.12
CA ALA A 383 13.38 -24.56 -3.70
C ALA A 383 14.52 -24.25 -2.73
N SER A 384 14.49 -23.07 -2.11
CA SER A 384 15.49 -22.63 -1.13
C SER A 384 15.49 -23.49 0.15
N ILE A 385 14.31 -23.93 0.61
CA ILE A 385 14.21 -24.89 1.72
C ILE A 385 14.82 -26.23 1.32
N SER A 386 14.51 -26.73 0.12
CA SER A 386 15.04 -28.01 -0.37
C SER A 386 16.57 -27.99 -0.46
N GLU A 387 17.17 -26.94 -0.99
CA GLU A 387 18.64 -26.79 -1.11
C GLU A 387 19.33 -26.81 0.27
N ARG A 388 18.80 -26.05 1.24
CA ARG A 388 19.32 -26.07 2.63
C ARG A 388 19.23 -27.47 3.25
N THR A 389 18.16 -28.21 2.97
CA THR A 389 18.01 -29.58 3.50
C THR A 389 18.91 -30.60 2.81
N THR A 390 19.30 -30.39 1.55
CA THR A 390 20.28 -31.25 0.89
C THR A 390 21.69 -31.07 1.45
N ASP A 391 22.05 -29.85 1.87
CA ASP A 391 23.34 -29.57 2.51
C ASP A 391 23.41 -30.13 3.94
N LEU A 392 22.26 -30.27 4.61
CA LEU A 392 22.13 -30.82 5.97
C LEU A 392 21.96 -32.35 6.01
N ASN A 393 22.02 -33.05 4.87
CA ASN A 393 21.95 -34.53 4.85
C ASN A 393 23.20 -35.24 5.40
N GLY A 394 23.97 -34.55 6.26
CA GLY A 394 24.61 -35.14 7.43
C GLY A 394 23.78 -34.85 8.69
N SER A 395 22.75 -35.66 8.94
CA SER A 395 21.91 -35.75 10.15
C SER A 395 20.66 -34.83 10.29
N ASN A 396 19.50 -35.50 10.20
CA ASN A 396 18.13 -35.16 10.66
C ASN A 396 17.31 -34.06 9.95
N GLY A 397 16.20 -34.48 9.32
CA GLY A 397 14.98 -33.66 9.18
C GLY A 397 14.15 -33.88 7.91
N PHE A 398 14.77 -33.89 6.72
CA PHE A 398 14.05 -33.93 5.45
C PHE A 398 14.72 -34.91 4.48
N ARG A 399 13.95 -35.91 4.01
CA ARG A 399 14.41 -36.86 2.99
C ARG A 399 13.77 -36.53 1.65
N ARG A 400 14.60 -36.21 0.66
CA ARG A 400 14.21 -36.17 -0.76
C ARG A 400 13.90 -37.60 -1.23
N ILE A 401 12.67 -37.88 -1.65
CA ILE A 401 12.23 -39.25 -2.00
C ILE A 401 12.40 -39.55 -3.49
N SER A 402 12.30 -38.55 -4.38
CA SER A 402 12.64 -38.73 -5.81
C SER A 402 12.86 -37.39 -6.51
N SER A 403 13.56 -37.42 -7.65
CA SER A 403 13.58 -36.36 -8.65
C SER A 403 13.11 -36.96 -9.98
N ALA A 404 11.81 -36.83 -10.28
CA ALA A 404 11.27 -37.19 -11.57
C ALA A 404 10.24 -36.14 -11.99
N GLY A 405 10.60 -35.29 -12.95
CA GLY A 405 9.77 -34.18 -13.45
C GLY A 405 9.68 -32.99 -12.47
N ASP A 406 9.04 -31.90 -12.92
CA ASP A 406 8.88 -30.58 -12.27
C ASP A 406 8.15 -30.58 -10.89
N PHE A 407 8.14 -31.71 -10.18
CA PHE A 407 7.47 -31.88 -8.90
C PHE A 407 8.49 -32.21 -7.79
N CYS A 408 8.62 -31.31 -6.82
CA CYS A 408 9.28 -31.60 -5.56
C CYS A 408 8.27 -32.19 -4.57
N ILE A 409 8.44 -33.47 -4.22
CA ILE A 409 7.69 -34.10 -3.12
C ILE A 409 8.51 -33.91 -1.83
N LEU A 410 8.08 -33.00 -0.96
CA LEU A 410 8.63 -32.83 0.38
C LEU A 410 7.81 -33.64 1.37
N ARG A 411 8.38 -34.73 1.90
CA ARG A 411 7.75 -35.50 3.00
C ARG A 411 8.26 -34.98 4.34
N LEU A 412 7.38 -34.34 5.10
CA LEU A 412 7.60 -34.10 6.53
C LEU A 412 7.66 -35.47 7.23
N SER A 413 8.83 -35.86 7.72
CA SER A 413 9.01 -37.07 8.53
C SER A 413 9.38 -36.60 9.93
N SER A 414 8.39 -36.42 10.81
CA SER A 414 8.68 -36.40 12.23
C SER A 414 9.01 -37.84 12.65
N LYS A 415 10.15 -38.03 13.31
CA LYS A 415 10.44 -39.28 14.02
C LYS A 415 9.86 -39.31 15.43
N ASP A 416 9.23 -38.23 15.85
CA ASP A 416 8.44 -38.18 17.08
C ASP A 416 6.98 -38.14 16.69
N SER A 417 6.38 -39.33 16.69
CA SER A 417 4.95 -39.54 16.56
C SER A 417 4.29 -39.16 17.89
N GLU A 418 4.01 -37.87 18.06
CA GLU A 418 2.96 -37.31 18.93
C GLU A 418 3.01 -35.79 18.73
N LEU A 419 1.91 -35.20 18.22
CA LEU A 419 1.71 -33.77 17.90
C LEU A 419 2.11 -33.31 16.48
N THR A 420 1.45 -33.84 15.46
CA THR A 420 1.04 -32.99 14.32
C THR A 420 -0.48 -32.88 14.38
N ASP A 421 -0.97 -31.71 14.79
CA ASP A 421 -2.41 -31.46 14.87
C ASP A 421 -3.01 -31.61 13.47
N ALA A 422 -4.09 -32.37 13.34
CA ALA A 422 -4.71 -32.62 12.04
C ALA A 422 -5.18 -31.30 11.37
N SER A 423 -5.39 -30.25 12.19
CA SER A 423 -5.73 -28.90 11.75
C SER A 423 -4.60 -28.20 10.97
N GLU A 424 -3.34 -28.38 11.36
CA GLU A 424 -2.19 -27.72 10.69
C GLU A 424 -1.95 -28.26 9.29
N VAL A 425 -2.14 -29.58 9.11
CA VAL A 425 -2.06 -30.23 7.79
C VAL A 425 -3.22 -29.80 6.89
N GLU A 426 -4.42 -29.59 7.43
CA GLU A 426 -5.57 -29.07 6.67
C GLU A 426 -5.40 -27.61 6.27
N VAL A 427 -4.84 -26.76 7.14
CA VAL A 427 -4.50 -25.36 6.82
C VAL A 427 -3.44 -25.32 5.71
N LEU A 428 -2.36 -26.09 5.85
CA LEU A 428 -1.35 -26.20 4.80
C LEU A 428 -1.92 -26.74 3.49
N ARG A 429 -2.83 -27.71 3.53
CA ARG A 429 -3.53 -28.19 2.32
C ARG A 429 -4.42 -27.13 1.70
N ALA A 430 -5.14 -26.33 2.50
CA ALA A 430 -5.97 -25.24 2.00
C ALA A 430 -5.12 -24.13 1.38
N GLU A 431 -3.99 -23.78 1.99
CA GLU A 431 -3.02 -22.81 1.46
C GLU A 431 -2.33 -23.32 0.18
N LEU A 432 -1.96 -24.61 0.13
CA LEU A 432 -1.38 -25.26 -1.05
C LEU A 432 -2.41 -25.44 -2.18
N ALA A 433 -3.68 -25.70 -1.85
CA ALA A 433 -4.77 -25.77 -2.81
C ALA A 433 -5.10 -24.39 -3.41
N ASP A 434 -5.02 -23.32 -2.61
CA ASP A 434 -5.22 -21.92 -3.06
C ASP A 434 -4.17 -21.48 -4.11
N ILE A 435 -3.03 -22.18 -4.20
CA ILE A 435 -1.93 -21.94 -5.15
C ILE A 435 -1.84 -22.98 -6.29
N GLY A 436 -2.86 -23.85 -6.45
CA GLY A 436 -2.92 -24.81 -7.56
C GLY A 436 -1.92 -25.97 -7.46
N LEU A 437 -1.27 -26.14 -6.30
CA LEU A 437 -0.50 -27.35 -6.00
C LEU A 437 -1.45 -28.34 -5.33
N THR A 438 -1.79 -29.42 -6.03
CA THR A 438 -2.49 -30.54 -5.40
C THR A 438 -1.57 -31.18 -4.36
N PRO A 439 -1.91 -31.15 -3.06
CA PRO A 439 -1.18 -31.89 -2.06
C PRO A 439 -1.37 -33.38 -2.36
N GLN A 440 -0.28 -34.12 -2.58
CA GLN A 440 -0.31 -35.59 -2.62
C GLN A 440 0.05 -36.18 -1.27
#